data_AF-A0A7Y5CTH2-F1
#
_entry.id   AF-A0A7Y5CTH2-F1
#
_cell.length_a   1.000
_cell.length_b   1.000
_cell.length_c   1.000
_cell.angle_alpha   90.00
_cell.angle_beta   90.00
_cell.angle_gamma   90.00
#
_symmetry.space_group_name_H-M   'P 1'
#
loop_
_entity.id
_entity.type
_entity.pdbx_description
1 polymer ?
#
loop_
_entity_poly.entity_id
_entity_poly.type
_entity_poly.pdbx_seq_one_letter_code
_entity_poly.pdbx_strand_id
1 'polypeptide(L)'
;MKIHNRLLILLLLAGFHRLPAQTREACLECHADPGLTTERGGRQVSLFVDVRALDKSTHKEVECISCHPDAAVEEFPHPEKLEPVNCATCHDDAQLDFDASIHGQALNRQAPYAPTCTECHGTHNILAASLPESPVFKMNIPYLCGKCHREGAPVANVYNISEHNILENYSESIHGEGMFKKGLMVSATCTDCHGRHMILPHTVPKSTISLHNVAKTCMQCHSRIEQVHQQVIRGELWEKRPGAIPACTDCHQPHRLRRGSLVLNVEDRACLKCHEQENLQRVTDGKVESMFVSKRDIENSSHKTIPCVKCHSDIDPQLARPCEPAGRVDCSNCHAKMAEEYFQSGHGQAYFEKKYDAPYCTTCHGNGHVTKSRLDETSPTYRSAIPTLCGDCHKQGGKAEQVPGLAEVNVLFDYSSSVHGKGLVEKGLLPVAICTDCHSSHYVLKHTDERSMVNPKNIPATCANCHRGIYKDFIKSVHFSATGESEEKLPTCMDCHSAHPKSRSNAAPATRSSPKPISTPCTARPIAWAI
;
A
#
# COMPACT_ATOMS: atom_id res chain seq x y z
N MET A 1 14.48 -83.30 51.68
CA MET A 1 15.94 -83.14 51.47
C MET A 1 16.20 -81.65 51.34
N LYS A 2 16.71 -81.03 52.42
CA LYS A 2 18.13 -80.69 52.64
C LYS A 2 18.63 -79.64 51.65
N ILE A 3 19.33 -78.56 51.99
CA ILE A 3 19.81 -77.88 53.22
C ILE A 3 20.29 -76.50 52.70
N HIS A 4 20.40 -75.55 53.62
CA HIS A 4 20.85 -74.17 53.50
C HIS A 4 22.08 -73.91 52.60
N ASN A 5 22.18 -72.69 52.03
CA ASN A 5 23.30 -71.83 52.42
C ASN A 5 23.01 -70.33 52.19
N ARG A 6 23.16 -69.56 53.27
CA ARG A 6 23.22 -68.10 53.26
C ARG A 6 24.63 -67.70 52.85
N LEU A 7 24.79 -66.80 51.88
CA LEU A 7 26.02 -66.04 51.74
C LEU A 7 25.69 -64.55 51.79
N LEU A 8 26.09 -63.96 52.90
CA LEU A 8 26.22 -62.54 53.15
C LEU A 8 27.18 -61.97 52.10
N ILE A 9 26.75 -61.03 51.27
CA ILE A 9 27.68 -60.14 50.53
C ILE A 9 27.47 -58.74 51.10
N LEU A 10 28.51 -58.27 51.78
CA LEU A 10 28.64 -56.94 52.35
C LEU A 10 28.37 -55.87 51.28
N LEU A 11 27.58 -54.87 51.68
CA LEU A 11 27.59 -53.54 51.07
C LEU A 11 29.03 -52.99 51.06
N LEU A 12 29.64 -52.95 49.87
CA LEU A 12 30.72 -52.02 49.57
C LEU A 12 30.09 -50.75 49.01
N LEU A 13 29.80 -49.80 49.91
CA LEU A 13 29.69 -48.38 49.59
C LEU A 13 31.05 -47.91 49.08
N ALA A 14 31.37 -48.22 47.83
CA ALA A 14 32.43 -47.56 47.09
C ALA A 14 31.87 -46.18 46.69
N GLY A 15 32.41 -45.14 47.32
CA GLY A 15 32.01 -43.78 47.09
C GLY A 15 32.05 -43.43 45.60
N PHE A 16 30.90 -43.02 45.07
CA PHE A 16 30.92 -42.05 43.99
C PHE A 16 31.59 -40.81 44.56
N HIS A 17 32.86 -40.60 44.25
CA HIS A 17 33.45 -39.27 44.32
C HIS A 17 32.56 -38.38 43.45
N ARG A 18 31.72 -37.58 44.12
CA ARG A 18 31.16 -36.38 43.51
C ARG A 18 32.36 -35.54 43.13
N LEU A 19 32.70 -35.50 41.85
CA LEU A 19 33.48 -34.38 41.31
C LEU A 19 32.79 -33.12 41.85
N PRO A 20 33.49 -32.20 42.54
CA PRO A 20 32.86 -30.98 43.01
C PRO A 20 32.30 -30.29 41.76
N ALA A 21 30.97 -30.21 41.66
CA ALA A 21 30.35 -29.32 40.71
C ALA A 21 30.89 -27.94 41.08
N GLN A 22 31.75 -27.37 40.23
CA GLN A 22 32.23 -26.02 40.44
C GLN A 22 31.02 -25.11 40.46
N THR A 23 30.72 -24.54 41.62
CA THR A 23 29.53 -23.73 41.80
C THR A 23 29.82 -22.28 41.39
N ARG A 24 28.76 -21.53 41.12
CA ARG A 24 28.78 -20.08 40.96
C ARG A 24 29.62 -19.37 42.03
N GLU A 25 29.52 -19.78 43.30
CA GLU A 25 30.27 -19.16 44.40
C GLU A 25 31.78 -19.31 44.21
N ALA A 26 32.25 -20.50 43.82
CA ALA A 26 33.67 -20.76 43.60
C ALA A 26 34.28 -19.86 42.50
N CYS A 27 33.52 -19.58 41.45
CA CYS A 27 33.95 -18.66 40.39
C CYS A 27 34.00 -17.20 40.90
N LEU A 28 33.00 -16.80 41.68
CA LEU A 28 32.84 -15.44 42.17
C LEU A 28 33.82 -15.06 43.28
N GLU A 29 34.48 -16.01 43.95
CA GLU A 29 35.56 -15.73 44.90
C GLU A 29 36.68 -14.89 44.28
N CYS A 30 36.98 -15.11 42.99
CA CYS A 30 37.94 -14.30 42.24
C CYS A 30 37.23 -13.27 41.34
N HIS A 31 36.20 -13.69 40.60
CA HIS A 31 35.60 -12.85 39.56
C HIS A 31 34.67 -11.75 40.08
N ALA A 32 34.35 -11.71 41.36
CA ALA A 32 33.63 -10.58 41.97
C ALA A 32 34.55 -9.41 42.37
N ASP A 33 35.87 -9.50 42.20
CA ASP A 33 36.80 -8.41 42.48
C ASP A 33 36.88 -7.41 41.30
N PRO A 34 36.49 -6.13 41.49
CA PRO A 34 36.62 -5.09 40.46
C PRO A 34 38.06 -4.82 40.01
N GLY A 35 39.05 -5.16 40.84
CA GLY A 35 40.47 -5.03 40.53
C GLY A 35 41.04 -6.16 39.67
N LEU A 36 40.30 -7.25 39.47
CA LEU A 36 40.78 -8.40 38.71
C LEU A 36 40.91 -8.04 37.22
N THR A 37 42.12 -8.18 36.71
CA THR A 37 42.49 -7.84 35.33
C THR A 37 43.44 -8.88 34.75
N THR A 38 43.49 -8.94 33.42
CA THR A 38 44.46 -9.73 32.66
C THR A 38 45.00 -8.91 31.49
N GLU A 39 46.17 -9.25 30.99
CA GLU A 39 46.75 -8.60 29.82
C GLU A 39 46.35 -9.34 28.54
N ARG A 40 45.69 -8.64 27.61
CA ARG A 40 45.36 -9.18 26.28
C ARG A 40 45.80 -8.21 25.20
N GLY A 41 46.77 -8.62 24.38
CA GLY A 41 47.29 -7.81 23.27
C GLY A 41 47.92 -6.48 23.73
N GLY A 42 48.64 -6.48 24.85
CA GLY A 42 49.30 -5.29 25.40
C GLY A 42 48.37 -4.30 26.12
N ARG A 43 47.11 -4.69 26.39
CA ARG A 43 46.13 -3.89 27.14
C ARG A 43 45.62 -4.67 28.34
N GLN A 44 45.45 -3.98 29.47
CA GLN A 44 44.76 -4.54 30.62
C GLN A 44 43.25 -4.59 30.36
N VAL A 45 42.66 -5.77 30.54
CA VAL A 45 41.23 -6.04 30.38
C VAL A 45 40.69 -6.55 31.71
N SER A 46 39.55 -6.02 32.15
CA SER A 46 38.90 -6.44 33.38
C SER A 46 38.30 -7.84 33.23
N LEU A 47 38.47 -8.66 34.26
CA LEU A 47 37.84 -9.98 34.41
C LEU A 47 36.69 -9.95 35.44
N PHE A 48 36.32 -8.76 35.91
CA PHE A 48 35.25 -8.56 36.88
C PHE A 48 33.88 -8.90 36.30
N VAL A 49 33.11 -9.66 37.07
CA VAL A 49 31.72 -9.99 36.83
C VAL A 49 30.86 -9.22 37.84
N ASP A 50 30.06 -8.26 37.36
CA ASP A 50 29.10 -7.56 38.22
C ASP A 50 27.96 -8.50 38.61
N VAL A 51 28.05 -9.06 39.81
CA VAL A 51 27.07 -9.98 40.39
C VAL A 51 25.66 -9.38 40.39
N ARG A 52 25.52 -8.07 40.63
CA ARG A 52 24.21 -7.40 40.64
C ARG A 52 23.60 -7.30 39.25
N ALA A 53 24.43 -7.19 38.21
CA ALA A 53 23.97 -7.23 36.82
C ALA A 53 23.62 -8.66 36.41
N LEU A 54 24.43 -9.64 36.82
CA LEU A 54 24.19 -11.06 36.59
C LEU A 54 22.90 -11.56 37.25
N ASP A 55 22.59 -11.12 38.47
CA ASP A 55 21.36 -11.47 39.18
C ASP A 55 20.09 -10.97 38.48
N LYS A 56 20.21 -9.97 37.60
CA LYS A 56 19.12 -9.47 36.76
C LYS A 56 19.05 -10.17 35.40
N SER A 57 20.06 -10.96 35.06
CA SER A 57 20.08 -11.69 33.80
C SER A 57 19.02 -12.78 33.78
N THR A 58 18.51 -13.09 32.59
CA THR A 58 17.68 -14.27 32.36
C THR A 58 18.43 -15.58 32.61
N HIS A 59 19.77 -15.55 32.65
CA HIS A 59 20.64 -16.69 32.91
C HIS A 59 21.18 -16.72 34.37
N LYS A 60 20.61 -15.95 35.31
CA LYS A 60 21.10 -15.86 36.69
C LYS A 60 21.21 -17.21 37.45
N GLU A 61 20.44 -18.21 37.01
CA GLU A 61 20.39 -19.57 37.59
C GLU A 61 21.26 -20.57 36.80
N VAL A 62 21.91 -20.12 35.72
CA VAL A 62 22.83 -20.94 34.92
C VAL A 62 24.22 -20.86 35.53
N GLU A 63 24.80 -22.02 35.84
CA GLU A 63 26.18 -22.10 36.35
C GLU A 63 27.19 -21.57 35.33
N CYS A 64 28.23 -20.87 35.80
CA CYS A 64 29.24 -20.24 34.94
C CYS A 64 29.87 -21.22 33.93
N ILE A 65 30.17 -22.45 34.37
CA ILE A 65 30.75 -23.51 33.54
C ILE A 65 29.84 -24.01 32.42
N SER A 66 28.53 -23.73 32.48
CA SER A 66 27.60 -24.09 31.40
C SER A 66 27.82 -23.21 30.17
N CYS A 67 28.32 -21.98 30.37
CA CYS A 67 28.71 -21.07 29.30
C CYS A 67 30.21 -21.10 29.03
N HIS A 68 31.02 -21.37 30.06
CA HIS A 68 32.47 -21.47 30.02
C HIS A 68 32.93 -22.90 30.38
N PRO A 69 32.66 -23.91 29.52
CA PRO A 69 32.96 -25.31 29.84
C PRO A 69 34.45 -25.58 30.03
N ASP A 70 35.30 -24.78 29.42
CA ASP A 70 36.75 -24.80 29.55
C ASP A 70 37.29 -24.20 30.86
N ALA A 71 36.42 -23.55 31.65
CA ALA A 71 36.72 -23.16 33.02
C ALA A 71 36.52 -24.31 34.03
N ALA A 72 35.88 -25.42 33.61
CA ALA A 72 35.63 -26.58 34.47
C ALA A 72 36.90 -27.42 34.69
N VAL A 73 37.74 -26.99 35.62
CA VAL A 73 39.01 -27.63 35.98
C VAL A 73 38.95 -28.33 37.35
N GLU A 74 39.82 -29.30 37.61
CA GLU A 74 39.87 -29.95 38.94
C GLU A 74 40.58 -29.06 39.97
N GLU A 75 41.54 -28.25 39.52
CA GLU A 75 42.32 -27.33 40.36
C GLU A 75 42.40 -25.95 39.69
N PHE A 76 42.16 -24.89 40.46
CA PHE A 76 42.30 -23.50 40.01
C PHE A 76 43.77 -23.04 40.08
N PRO A 77 44.18 -22.08 39.22
CA PRO A 77 43.37 -21.33 38.25
C PRO A 77 43.06 -22.11 36.96
N HIS A 78 41.91 -21.82 36.35
CA HIS A 78 41.59 -22.28 35.01
C HIS A 78 42.47 -21.55 33.95
N PRO A 79 42.53 -22.01 32.68
CA PRO A 79 43.31 -21.35 31.65
C PRO A 79 43.02 -19.84 31.52
N GLU A 80 44.06 -19.02 31.31
CA GLU A 80 43.94 -17.56 31.21
C GLU A 80 43.10 -17.11 30.00
N LYS A 81 43.14 -17.91 28.93
CA LYS A 81 42.37 -17.70 27.73
C LYS A 81 41.28 -18.76 27.63
N LEU A 82 40.07 -18.34 27.91
CA LEU A 82 38.87 -19.12 27.64
C LEU A 82 38.41 -18.93 26.18
N GLU A 83 37.79 -19.96 25.63
CA GLU A 83 37.10 -19.93 24.35
C GLU A 83 35.85 -19.03 24.41
N PRO A 84 35.45 -18.42 23.28
CA PRO A 84 34.21 -17.65 23.22
C PRO A 84 32.99 -18.49 23.58
N VAL A 85 32.08 -17.91 24.36
CA VAL A 85 30.83 -18.58 24.76
C VAL A 85 30.01 -18.94 23.53
N ASN A 86 29.62 -20.21 23.42
CA ASN A 86 28.75 -20.69 22.35
C ASN A 86 27.29 -20.77 22.81
N CYS A 87 26.50 -19.76 22.44
CA CYS A 87 25.06 -19.71 22.74
C CYS A 87 24.26 -20.83 22.05
N ALA A 88 24.77 -21.38 20.94
CA ALA A 88 24.07 -22.39 20.13
C ALA A 88 23.86 -23.72 20.85
N THR A 89 24.64 -23.99 21.90
CA THR A 89 24.49 -25.20 22.73
C THR A 89 23.08 -25.30 23.31
N CYS A 90 22.43 -24.17 23.61
CA CYS A 90 21.07 -24.11 24.14
C CYS A 90 20.09 -23.32 23.26
N HIS A 91 20.58 -22.50 22.31
CA HIS A 91 19.79 -21.67 21.41
C HIS A 91 20.05 -22.02 19.95
N ASP A 92 19.91 -23.30 19.60
CA ASP A 92 20.19 -23.85 18.28
C ASP A 92 19.31 -23.24 17.17
N ASP A 93 18.01 -23.07 17.39
CA ASP A 93 17.11 -22.43 16.42
C ASP A 93 17.53 -20.98 16.10
N ALA A 94 17.87 -20.20 17.15
CA ALA A 94 18.31 -18.82 16.98
C ALA A 94 19.69 -18.75 16.29
N GLN A 95 20.56 -19.73 16.56
CA GLN A 95 21.84 -19.85 15.87
C GLN A 95 21.65 -20.16 14.38
N LEU A 96 20.78 -21.13 14.04
CA LEU A 96 20.48 -21.49 12.65
C LEU A 96 19.96 -20.29 11.86
N ASP A 97 19.03 -19.53 12.46
CA ASP A 97 18.50 -18.31 11.86
C ASP A 97 19.58 -17.23 11.68
N PHE A 98 20.42 -17.05 12.70
CA PHE A 98 21.51 -16.08 12.67
C PHE A 98 22.56 -16.42 11.61
N ASP A 99 23.00 -17.68 11.51
CA ASP A 99 24.00 -18.13 10.53
C ASP A 99 23.52 -17.95 9.09
N ALA A 100 22.22 -18.12 8.85
CA ALA A 100 21.60 -17.88 7.56
C ALA A 100 21.38 -16.38 7.25
N SER A 101 21.38 -15.52 8.26
CA SER A 101 21.24 -14.06 8.09
C SER A 101 22.47 -13.42 7.44
N ILE A 102 22.33 -12.17 7.00
CA ILE A 102 23.46 -11.39 6.47
C ILE A 102 24.54 -11.15 7.54
N HIS A 103 24.16 -11.01 8.81
CA HIS A 103 25.10 -10.80 9.90
C HIS A 103 25.89 -12.06 10.24
N GLY A 104 25.23 -13.22 10.35
CA GLY A 104 25.92 -14.49 10.59
C GLY A 104 26.78 -14.91 9.42
N GLN A 105 26.33 -14.70 8.17
CA GLN A 105 27.18 -14.91 6.99
C GLN A 105 28.43 -14.02 7.00
N ALA A 106 28.31 -12.76 7.44
CA ALA A 106 29.45 -11.86 7.59
C ALA A 106 30.40 -12.35 8.70
N LEU A 107 29.85 -12.78 9.85
CA LEU A 107 30.63 -13.31 10.96
C LEU A 107 31.40 -14.58 10.58
N ASN A 108 30.74 -15.52 9.90
CA ASN A 108 31.32 -16.78 9.43
C ASN A 108 32.45 -16.58 8.40
N ARG A 109 32.42 -15.45 7.68
CA ARG A 109 33.50 -15.03 6.76
C ARG A 109 34.60 -14.22 7.45
N GLN A 110 34.53 -14.05 8.77
CA GLN A 110 35.43 -13.20 9.55
C GLN A 110 35.48 -11.76 9.02
N ALA A 111 34.35 -11.29 8.50
CA ALA A 111 34.24 -9.95 7.96
C ALA A 111 34.40 -8.92 9.10
N PRO A 112 35.23 -7.86 8.94
CA PRO A 112 35.39 -6.82 9.94
C PRO A 112 34.04 -6.26 10.42
N TYR A 113 33.91 -6.04 11.73
CA TYR A 113 32.72 -5.44 12.36
C TYR A 113 31.40 -6.23 12.21
N ALA A 114 31.46 -7.52 11.85
CA ALA A 114 30.29 -8.39 11.93
C ALA A 114 29.85 -8.52 13.41
N PRO A 115 28.55 -8.33 13.72
CA PRO A 115 28.07 -8.46 15.09
C PRO A 115 27.99 -9.94 15.49
N THR A 116 28.09 -10.22 16.79
CA THR A 116 27.81 -11.52 17.42
C THR A 116 26.55 -11.42 18.29
N CYS A 117 26.20 -12.52 18.96
CA CYS A 117 25.09 -12.56 19.91
C CYS A 117 25.25 -11.48 21.02
N THR A 118 26.49 -11.24 21.46
CA THR A 118 26.76 -10.39 22.62
C THR A 118 26.64 -8.89 22.35
N GLU A 119 26.88 -8.43 21.12
CA GLU A 119 26.65 -7.04 20.73
C GLU A 119 25.16 -6.69 20.73
N CYS A 120 24.29 -7.68 20.52
CA CYS A 120 22.84 -7.52 20.53
C CYS A 120 22.24 -7.71 21.92
N HIS A 121 22.59 -8.79 22.62
CA HIS A 121 21.94 -9.21 23.88
C HIS A 121 22.70 -8.82 25.15
N GLY A 122 23.99 -8.48 25.04
CA GLY A 122 24.89 -8.30 26.18
C GLY A 122 25.68 -9.56 26.52
N THR A 123 26.40 -9.53 27.65
CA THR A 123 27.25 -10.64 28.11
C THR A 123 26.70 -11.26 29.40
N HIS A 124 27.23 -10.90 30.57
CA HIS A 124 26.71 -11.35 31.87
C HIS A 124 25.43 -10.62 32.29
N ASN A 125 24.97 -9.65 31.48
CA ASN A 125 23.79 -8.83 31.73
C ASN A 125 22.70 -9.04 30.66
N ILE A 126 22.50 -10.28 30.19
CA ILE A 126 21.45 -10.59 29.21
C ILE A 126 20.08 -10.46 29.87
N LEU A 127 19.36 -9.38 29.57
CA LEU A 127 18.06 -9.05 30.15
C LEU A 127 16.90 -9.58 29.28
N ALA A 128 15.83 -10.03 29.93
CA ALA A 128 14.60 -10.44 29.23
C ALA A 128 14.06 -9.34 28.32
N ALA A 129 13.61 -9.69 27.12
CA ALA A 129 13.14 -8.74 26.10
C ALA A 129 11.88 -7.94 26.49
N SER A 130 11.21 -8.31 27.58
CA SER A 130 10.08 -7.56 28.15
C SER A 130 10.50 -6.41 29.08
N LEU A 131 11.76 -6.38 29.52
CA LEU A 131 12.26 -5.36 30.44
C LEU A 131 12.69 -4.10 29.68
N PRO A 132 12.25 -2.89 30.08
CA PRO A 132 12.61 -1.64 29.40
C PRO A 132 14.11 -1.37 29.28
N GLU A 133 14.90 -1.91 30.20
CA GLU A 133 16.36 -1.79 30.22
C GLU A 133 17.06 -2.74 29.24
N SER A 134 16.36 -3.74 28.71
CA SER A 134 16.92 -4.71 27.78
C SER A 134 17.27 -4.04 26.44
N PRO A 135 18.46 -4.26 25.86
CA PRO A 135 18.80 -3.75 24.54
C PRO A 135 17.83 -4.22 23.44
N VAL A 136 17.23 -5.40 23.63
CA VAL A 136 16.27 -6.01 22.71
C VAL A 136 14.81 -5.74 23.09
N PHE A 137 14.56 -4.87 24.06
CA PHE A 137 13.23 -4.34 24.32
C PHE A 137 12.71 -3.59 23.08
N LYS A 138 11.43 -3.72 22.76
CA LYS A 138 10.85 -3.16 21.53
C LYS A 138 11.19 -1.67 21.34
N MET A 139 11.19 -0.88 22.42
CA MET A 139 11.55 0.56 22.32
C MET A 139 13.01 0.84 22.04
N ASN A 140 13.88 -0.13 22.33
CA ASN A 140 15.33 0.00 22.21
C ASN A 140 15.86 -0.54 20.87
N ILE A 141 15.07 -1.33 20.14
CA ILE A 141 15.45 -1.94 18.86
C ILE A 141 16.01 -0.93 17.84
N PRO A 142 15.37 0.23 17.56
CA PRO A 142 15.93 1.19 16.61
C PRO A 142 17.31 1.70 17.02
N TYR A 143 17.53 1.93 18.32
CA TYR A 143 18.83 2.35 18.85
C TYR A 143 19.86 1.22 18.76
N LEU A 144 19.45 -0.02 19.01
CA LEU A 144 20.32 -1.19 18.91
C LEU A 144 20.87 -1.34 17.49
N CYS A 145 20.01 -1.35 16.48
CA CYS A 145 20.42 -1.43 15.08
C CYS A 145 21.25 -0.19 14.69
N GLY A 146 20.83 0.99 15.17
CA GLY A 146 21.50 2.27 14.94
C GLY A 146 22.90 2.38 15.54
N LYS A 147 23.32 1.52 16.48
CA LYS A 147 24.71 1.52 16.99
C LYS A 147 25.72 1.32 15.86
N CYS A 148 25.39 0.43 14.93
CA CYS A 148 26.22 0.07 13.77
C CYS A 148 25.72 0.77 12.49
N HIS A 149 24.41 0.86 12.28
CA HIS A 149 23.81 1.44 11.07
C HIS A 149 23.58 2.97 11.18
N ARG A 150 24.65 3.70 11.50
CA ARG A 150 24.67 5.16 11.62
C ARG A 150 25.87 5.75 10.90
N GLU A 151 25.77 7.03 10.54
CA GLU A 151 26.82 7.73 9.83
C GLU A 151 28.09 7.77 10.68
N GLY A 152 29.23 7.52 10.02
CA GLY A 152 30.54 7.45 10.65
C GLY A 152 30.81 6.18 11.47
N ALA A 153 29.86 5.24 11.58
CA ALA A 153 30.13 3.94 12.19
C ALA A 153 31.15 3.14 11.36
N PRO A 154 32.06 2.36 11.98
CA PRO A 154 33.08 1.61 11.25
C PRO A 154 32.53 0.73 10.12
N VAL A 155 31.37 0.09 10.33
CA VAL A 155 30.72 -0.74 9.31
C VAL A 155 30.26 0.08 8.09
N ALA A 156 29.77 1.31 8.28
CA ALA A 156 29.35 2.20 7.19
C ALA A 156 30.54 2.77 6.40
N ASN A 157 31.72 2.87 7.03
CA ASN A 157 32.95 3.34 6.38
C ASN A 157 33.68 2.22 5.62
N VAL A 158 33.59 0.99 6.09
CA VAL A 158 34.27 -0.17 5.49
C VAL A 158 33.44 -0.82 4.39
N TYR A 159 32.11 -0.85 4.55
CA TYR A 159 31.21 -1.42 3.57
C TYR A 159 30.35 -0.34 2.94
N ASN A 160 30.21 -0.39 1.61
CA ASN A 160 29.27 0.46 0.88
C ASN A 160 27.83 -0.05 1.08
N ILE A 161 27.25 0.22 2.25
CA ILE A 161 25.88 -0.15 2.60
C ILE A 161 24.96 1.07 2.58
N SER A 162 23.77 0.92 1.99
CA SER A 162 22.75 1.98 1.91
C SER A 162 22.16 2.31 3.28
N GLU A 163 22.28 1.41 4.24
CA GLU A 163 21.70 1.45 5.58
C GLU A 163 22.64 2.12 6.60
N HIS A 164 23.21 3.28 6.26
CA HIS A 164 24.11 4.02 7.16
C HIS A 164 23.42 5.15 7.93
N ASN A 165 22.13 5.43 7.72
CA ASN A 165 21.41 6.49 8.45
C ASN A 165 20.01 6.02 8.92
N ILE A 166 19.90 4.76 9.31
CA ILE A 166 18.58 4.11 9.49
C ILE A 166 17.77 4.71 10.65
N LEU A 167 18.43 5.16 11.72
CA LEU A 167 17.73 5.65 12.91
C LEU A 167 17.05 7.01 12.63
N GLU A 168 17.79 7.93 12.02
CA GLU A 168 17.26 9.23 11.58
C GLU A 168 16.10 9.01 10.61
N ASN A 169 16.34 8.25 9.55
CA ASN A 169 15.38 7.86 8.54
C ASN A 169 14.09 7.28 9.16
N TYR A 170 14.22 6.22 9.96
CA TYR A 170 13.09 5.57 10.63
C TYR A 170 12.32 6.54 11.53
N SER A 171 13.01 7.45 12.24
CA SER A 171 12.38 8.44 13.12
C SER A 171 11.47 9.44 12.39
N GLU A 172 11.70 9.65 11.09
CA GLU A 172 10.84 10.47 10.22
C GLU A 172 9.61 9.71 9.68
N SER A 173 9.61 8.38 9.76
CA SER A 173 8.48 7.55 9.31
C SER A 173 7.29 7.67 10.26
N ILE A 174 6.09 7.30 9.80
CA ILE A 174 4.90 7.27 10.65
C ILE A 174 5.03 6.27 11.81
N HIS A 175 5.76 5.17 11.60
CA HIS A 175 6.05 4.20 12.66
C HIS A 175 6.99 4.79 13.72
N GLY A 176 8.06 5.45 13.29
CA GLY A 176 9.00 6.15 14.17
C GLY A 176 8.35 7.33 14.89
N GLU A 177 7.48 8.10 14.25
CA GLU A 177 6.69 9.15 14.89
C GLU A 177 5.79 8.57 15.98
N GLY A 178 5.05 7.51 15.66
CA GLY A 178 4.19 6.82 16.64
C GLY A 178 4.99 6.31 17.83
N MET A 179 6.18 5.79 17.59
CA MET A 179 7.06 5.23 18.61
C MET A 179 7.70 6.33 19.47
N PHE A 180 8.47 7.24 18.87
CA PHE A 180 9.30 8.21 19.59
C PHE A 180 8.52 9.43 20.07
N LYS A 181 7.53 9.91 19.31
CA LYS A 181 6.77 11.12 19.68
C LYS A 181 5.49 10.81 20.44
N LYS A 182 4.87 9.66 20.16
CA LYS A 182 3.57 9.28 20.75
C LYS A 182 3.67 8.14 21.77
N GLY A 183 4.85 7.52 21.95
CA GLY A 183 5.06 6.45 22.93
C GLY A 183 4.29 5.16 22.61
N LEU A 184 3.89 4.95 21.36
CA LEU A 184 3.05 3.82 20.97
C LEU A 184 3.92 2.56 20.81
N MET A 185 3.88 1.69 21.82
CA MET A 185 4.51 0.36 21.80
C MET A 185 4.04 -0.54 20.65
N VAL A 186 2.88 -0.24 20.06
CA VAL A 186 2.33 -1.00 18.91
C VAL A 186 2.96 -0.61 17.58
N SER A 187 3.73 0.48 17.52
CA SER A 187 4.44 0.87 16.29
C SER A 187 5.41 -0.22 15.83
N ALA A 188 5.46 -0.45 14.52
CA ALA A 188 6.39 -1.38 13.92
C ALA A 188 7.83 -0.86 14.02
N THR A 189 8.75 -1.73 14.40
CA THR A 189 10.20 -1.51 14.58
C THR A 189 10.97 -2.28 13.50
N CYS A 190 12.30 -2.12 13.47
CA CYS A 190 13.17 -2.79 12.50
C CYS A 190 12.88 -4.29 12.40
N THR A 191 12.71 -4.96 13.54
CA THR A 191 12.52 -6.41 13.61
C THR A 191 11.14 -6.89 13.18
N ASP A 192 10.14 -6.02 13.17
CA ASP A 192 8.79 -6.37 12.71
C ASP A 192 8.74 -6.47 11.17
N CYS A 193 9.69 -5.81 10.47
CA CYS A 193 9.78 -5.88 9.02
C CYS A 193 10.96 -6.75 8.55
N HIS A 194 12.16 -6.62 9.12
CA HIS A 194 13.39 -7.26 8.62
C HIS A 194 13.71 -8.61 9.26
N GLY A 195 12.97 -9.02 10.30
CA GLY A 195 13.31 -10.19 11.12
C GLY A 195 14.21 -9.85 12.31
N ARG A 196 14.48 -10.85 13.16
CA ARG A 196 15.26 -10.70 14.39
C ARG A 196 16.64 -11.32 14.23
N HIS A 197 16.71 -12.65 14.29
CA HIS A 197 17.92 -13.42 14.06
C HIS A 197 18.14 -13.67 12.57
N MET A 198 17.07 -13.93 11.81
CA MET A 198 17.09 -14.07 10.35
C MET A 198 16.88 -12.72 9.64
N ILE A 199 17.93 -11.90 9.55
CA ILE A 199 17.90 -10.64 8.77
C ILE A 199 18.45 -10.90 7.37
N LEU A 200 17.62 -10.73 6.36
CA LEU A 200 17.97 -10.98 4.95
C LEU A 200 17.79 -9.73 4.09
N PRO A 201 18.69 -9.46 3.13
CA PRO A 201 18.53 -8.33 2.21
C PRO A 201 17.29 -8.51 1.34
N HIS A 202 16.68 -7.40 0.92
CA HIS A 202 15.45 -7.39 0.11
C HIS A 202 15.57 -8.11 -1.24
N THR A 203 16.80 -8.27 -1.74
CA THR A 203 17.10 -8.99 -2.99
C THR A 203 16.97 -10.50 -2.85
N VAL A 204 16.96 -11.04 -1.61
CA VAL A 204 16.80 -12.46 -1.36
C VAL A 204 15.30 -12.81 -1.33
N PRO A 205 14.82 -13.76 -2.16
CA PRO A 205 13.40 -14.09 -2.23
C PRO A 205 12.76 -14.49 -0.90
N LYS A 206 13.53 -15.14 0.00
CA LYS A 206 13.08 -15.53 1.34
C LYS A 206 12.99 -14.38 2.34
N SER A 207 13.53 -13.20 2.03
CA SER A 207 13.44 -12.03 2.91
C SER A 207 11.99 -11.61 3.10
N THR A 208 11.60 -11.23 4.31
CA THR A 208 10.28 -10.69 4.64
C THR A 208 9.99 -9.38 3.91
N ILE A 209 11.03 -8.64 3.52
CA ILE A 209 10.92 -7.40 2.74
C ILE A 209 11.25 -7.60 1.25
N SER A 210 11.32 -8.85 0.79
CA SER A 210 11.45 -9.11 -0.65
C SER A 210 10.20 -8.64 -1.39
N LEU A 211 10.34 -8.38 -2.69
CA LEU A 211 9.22 -7.93 -3.54
C LEU A 211 7.97 -8.82 -3.41
N HIS A 212 8.17 -10.13 -3.25
CA HIS A 212 7.10 -11.12 -3.17
C HIS A 212 6.49 -11.23 -1.77
N ASN A 213 7.23 -10.87 -0.71
CA ASN A 213 6.80 -11.05 0.68
C ASN A 213 6.38 -9.74 1.36
N VAL A 214 6.77 -8.58 0.85
CA VAL A 214 6.58 -7.29 1.51
C VAL A 214 5.10 -6.99 1.80
N ALA A 215 4.19 -7.34 0.89
CA ALA A 215 2.75 -7.18 1.10
C ALA A 215 2.29 -8.03 2.29
N LYS A 216 2.70 -9.31 2.36
CA LYS A 216 2.39 -10.21 3.47
C LYS A 216 2.92 -9.67 4.79
N THR A 217 4.11 -9.08 4.79
CA THR A 217 4.72 -8.46 5.98
C THR A 217 3.90 -7.26 6.46
N CYS A 218 3.53 -6.32 5.58
CA CYS A 218 2.70 -5.18 5.95
C CYS A 218 1.31 -5.62 6.46
N MET A 219 0.72 -6.65 5.85
CA MET A 219 -0.61 -7.15 6.19
C MET A 219 -0.70 -7.86 7.53
N GLN A 220 0.44 -8.18 8.18
CA GLN A 220 0.43 -8.69 9.56
C GLN A 220 -0.26 -7.72 10.53
N CYS A 221 -0.14 -6.41 10.28
CA CYS A 221 -0.84 -5.38 11.05
C CYS A 221 -1.91 -4.65 10.22
N HIS A 222 -1.65 -4.42 8.94
CA HIS A 222 -2.55 -3.67 8.06
C HIS A 222 -3.54 -4.54 7.30
N SER A 223 -4.26 -5.41 8.00
CA SER A 223 -5.13 -6.44 7.40
C SER A 223 -6.29 -5.91 6.55
N ARG A 224 -6.70 -4.64 6.72
CA ARG A 224 -7.75 -4.00 5.89
C ARG A 224 -7.23 -3.23 4.68
N ILE A 225 -5.91 -3.17 4.48
CA ILE A 225 -5.31 -2.49 3.32
C ILE A 225 -5.84 -3.12 2.03
N GLU A 226 -6.04 -4.44 2.00
CA GLU A 226 -6.57 -5.14 0.83
C GLU A 226 -7.96 -4.65 0.43
N GLN A 227 -8.87 -4.35 1.36
CA GLN A 227 -10.21 -3.86 1.05
C GLN A 227 -10.20 -2.48 0.37
N VAL A 228 -9.25 -1.64 0.75
CA VAL A 228 -9.07 -0.31 0.15
C VAL A 228 -8.31 -0.41 -1.17
N HIS A 229 -7.30 -1.28 -1.23
CA HIS A 229 -6.48 -1.46 -2.41
C HIS A 229 -7.21 -2.23 -3.51
N GLN A 230 -8.03 -3.24 -3.24
CA GLN A 230 -8.84 -3.95 -4.26
C GLN A 230 -9.80 -3.01 -5.02
N GLN A 231 -10.18 -1.87 -4.45
CA GLN A 231 -10.95 -0.84 -5.16
C GLN A 231 -10.11 -0.08 -6.20
N VAL A 232 -8.79 -0.07 -6.03
CA VAL A 232 -7.82 0.68 -6.82
C VAL A 232 -6.99 -0.30 -7.66
N ILE A 233 -6.19 -1.18 -7.08
CA ILE A 233 -5.32 -2.16 -7.73
C ILE A 233 -5.91 -3.58 -7.78
N ARG A 234 -5.56 -4.35 -8.81
CA ARG A 234 -5.89 -5.80 -8.91
C ARG A 234 -4.87 -6.62 -8.13
N GLY A 235 -5.21 -7.02 -6.90
CA GLY A 235 -4.30 -7.73 -5.99
C GLY A 235 -3.72 -9.03 -6.58
N GLU A 236 -4.46 -9.71 -7.45
CA GLU A 236 -4.02 -10.95 -8.11
C GLU A 236 -2.80 -10.75 -9.01
N LEU A 237 -2.51 -9.51 -9.42
CA LEU A 237 -1.37 -9.18 -10.26
C LEU A 237 -0.04 -9.26 -9.50
N TRP A 238 -0.01 -9.09 -8.16
CA TRP A 238 1.23 -9.26 -7.39
C TRP A 238 1.76 -10.70 -7.49
N GLU A 239 0.86 -11.68 -7.54
CA GLU A 239 1.21 -13.10 -7.65
C GLU A 239 1.42 -13.53 -9.11
N LYS A 240 0.58 -13.06 -10.04
CA LYS A 240 0.57 -13.53 -11.44
C LYS A 240 1.54 -12.80 -12.36
N ARG A 241 1.86 -11.53 -12.07
CA ARG A 241 2.78 -10.70 -12.86
C ARG A 241 3.60 -9.77 -11.94
N PRO A 242 4.68 -10.28 -11.32
CA PRO A 242 5.57 -9.47 -10.50
C PRO A 242 6.02 -8.20 -11.23
N GLY A 243 5.87 -7.03 -10.59
CA GLY A 243 6.23 -5.73 -11.16
C GLY A 243 5.14 -5.02 -11.98
N ALA A 244 4.06 -5.71 -12.39
CA ALA A 244 2.95 -5.10 -13.13
C ALA A 244 2.12 -4.12 -12.28
N ILE A 245 2.16 -4.26 -10.96
CA ILE A 245 1.59 -3.31 -10.01
C ILE A 245 2.64 -2.88 -8.97
N PRO A 246 2.59 -1.62 -8.47
CA PRO A 246 3.51 -1.16 -7.45
C PRO A 246 3.44 -2.03 -6.18
N ALA A 247 4.59 -2.32 -5.57
CA ALA A 247 4.65 -2.85 -4.21
C ALA A 247 4.24 -1.75 -3.21
N CYS A 248 3.87 -2.13 -1.98
CA CYS A 248 3.52 -1.17 -0.94
C CYS A 248 4.60 -0.09 -0.76
N THR A 249 5.88 -0.49 -0.86
CA THR A 249 7.05 0.37 -0.69
C THR A 249 7.31 1.33 -1.84
N ASP A 250 6.72 1.09 -3.02
CA ASP A 250 6.85 2.01 -4.17
C ASP A 250 6.10 3.32 -3.92
N CYS A 251 4.99 3.26 -3.17
CA CYS A 251 4.20 4.44 -2.78
C CYS A 251 4.46 4.85 -1.32
N HIS A 252 4.68 3.90 -0.43
CA HIS A 252 4.91 4.10 1.01
C HIS A 252 6.34 3.75 1.41
N GLN A 253 7.22 4.74 1.44
CA GLN A 253 8.59 4.53 1.89
C GLN A 253 8.61 4.24 3.41
N PRO A 254 9.07 3.06 3.86
CA PRO A 254 8.98 2.64 5.26
C PRO A 254 10.06 3.29 6.14
N HIS A 255 11.13 3.77 5.52
CA HIS A 255 12.28 4.36 6.21
C HIS A 255 12.46 5.85 5.95
N ARG A 256 11.78 6.49 4.99
CA ARG A 256 11.93 7.93 4.73
C ARG A 256 10.63 8.50 4.21
N LEU A 257 10.46 9.81 4.29
CA LEU A 257 9.37 10.51 3.61
C LEU A 257 9.70 10.89 2.14
N ARG A 258 10.96 10.68 1.68
CA ARG A 258 11.42 11.08 0.33
C ARG A 258 11.72 9.90 -0.62
N ARG A 259 11.38 10.14 -1.89
CA ARG A 259 11.03 9.16 -2.94
C ARG A 259 12.20 8.84 -3.86
N GLY A 260 12.57 7.57 -3.92
CA GLY A 260 13.32 6.94 -5.02
C GLY A 260 12.82 5.50 -5.15
N SER A 261 12.52 5.03 -6.37
CA SER A 261 12.03 3.65 -6.58
C SER A 261 13.21 2.70 -6.72
N LEU A 262 13.39 1.82 -5.74
CA LEU A 262 14.48 0.83 -5.69
C LEU A 262 14.33 -0.32 -6.72
N VAL A 263 13.17 -0.46 -7.37
CA VAL A 263 12.77 -1.73 -8.00
C VAL A 263 13.22 -1.87 -9.46
N LEU A 264 13.51 -0.78 -10.18
CA LEU A 264 13.82 -0.88 -11.62
C LEU A 264 15.13 -0.23 -12.06
N ASN A 265 15.90 0.43 -11.18
CA ASN A 265 17.12 1.18 -11.55
C ASN A 265 16.95 2.16 -12.74
N VAL A 266 15.72 2.40 -13.19
CA VAL A 266 15.36 3.37 -14.22
C VAL A 266 14.65 4.51 -13.51
N GLU A 267 15.42 5.55 -13.25
CA GLU A 267 14.92 6.80 -12.69
C GLU A 267 14.08 7.55 -13.73
N ASP A 268 13.03 8.26 -13.29
CA ASP A 268 12.20 9.11 -14.17
C ASP A 268 13.05 10.11 -14.98
N ARG A 269 14.19 10.54 -14.41
CA ARG A 269 15.17 11.40 -15.07
C ARG A 269 15.70 10.79 -16.38
N ALA A 270 15.85 9.46 -16.47
CA ALA A 270 16.30 8.82 -17.69
C ALA A 270 15.28 8.97 -18.83
N CYS A 271 13.99 8.87 -18.52
CA CYS A 271 12.89 9.06 -19.47
C CYS A 271 12.82 10.53 -19.93
N LEU A 272 12.92 11.47 -18.99
CA LEU A 272 12.80 12.91 -19.27
C LEU A 272 13.94 13.47 -20.12
N LYS A 273 15.12 12.83 -20.17
CA LYS A 273 16.20 13.23 -21.11
C LYS A 273 15.72 13.37 -22.55
N CYS A 274 14.79 12.52 -22.97
CA CYS A 274 14.18 12.58 -24.29
C CYS A 274 12.79 13.22 -24.22
N HIS A 275 11.95 12.79 -23.27
CA HIS A 275 10.54 13.17 -23.26
C HIS A 275 10.28 14.62 -22.81
N GLU A 276 11.22 15.31 -22.19
CA GLU A 276 11.09 16.75 -21.89
C GLU A 276 11.44 17.64 -23.11
N GLN A 277 11.79 17.06 -24.26
CA GLN A 277 12.11 17.82 -25.47
C GLN A 277 10.82 18.16 -26.25
N GLU A 278 10.53 19.45 -26.43
CA GLU A 278 9.31 19.93 -27.10
C GLU A 278 9.19 19.45 -28.56
N ASN A 279 10.34 19.22 -29.21
CA ASN A 279 10.42 18.77 -30.59
C ASN A 279 10.40 17.23 -30.73
N LEU A 280 10.31 16.47 -29.63
CA LEU A 280 10.24 15.02 -29.72
C LEU A 280 8.90 14.60 -30.33
N GLN A 281 8.98 13.82 -31.40
CA GLN A 281 7.82 13.38 -32.17
C GLN A 281 7.95 11.90 -32.52
N ARG A 282 6.80 11.24 -32.69
CA ARG A 282 6.70 9.92 -33.32
C ARG A 282 5.78 9.99 -34.53
N VAL A 283 5.95 9.02 -35.42
CA VAL A 283 5.02 8.79 -36.53
C VAL A 283 4.24 7.52 -36.24
N THR A 284 2.93 7.63 -36.10
CA THR A 284 2.01 6.50 -35.91
C THR A 284 0.97 6.55 -37.03
N ASP A 285 0.84 5.48 -37.82
CA ASP A 285 -0.12 5.40 -38.94
C ASP A 285 -0.06 6.60 -39.91
N GLY A 286 1.17 7.09 -40.18
CA GLY A 286 1.41 8.24 -41.07
C GLY A 286 1.10 9.61 -40.46
N LYS A 287 0.66 9.67 -39.20
CA LYS A 287 0.44 10.93 -38.45
C LYS A 287 1.62 11.22 -37.53
N VAL A 288 2.07 12.47 -37.55
CA VAL A 288 3.09 12.99 -36.63
C VAL A 288 2.41 13.36 -35.31
N GLU A 289 2.86 12.77 -34.22
CA GLU A 289 2.36 13.01 -32.87
C GLU A 289 3.51 13.48 -31.96
N SER A 290 3.26 14.50 -31.14
CA SER A 290 4.23 14.92 -30.12
C SER A 290 4.36 13.86 -29.03
N MET A 291 5.59 13.64 -28.58
CA MET A 291 5.93 12.80 -27.42
C MET A 291 6.42 13.64 -26.23
N PHE A 292 6.27 14.96 -26.31
CA PHE A 292 6.67 15.87 -25.25
C PHE A 292 5.86 15.63 -23.97
N VAL A 293 6.57 15.65 -22.85
CA VAL A 293 6.06 15.50 -21.51
C VAL A 293 6.58 16.65 -20.66
N SER A 294 5.68 17.52 -20.25
CA SER A 294 5.98 18.63 -19.36
C SER A 294 6.19 18.12 -17.93
N LYS A 295 7.37 18.40 -17.36
CA LYS A 295 7.65 18.09 -15.96
C LYS A 295 6.69 18.79 -15.01
N ARG A 296 6.36 20.05 -15.32
CA ARG A 296 5.38 20.86 -14.57
C ARG A 296 3.99 20.22 -14.57
N ASP A 297 3.63 19.55 -15.66
CA ASP A 297 2.33 18.88 -15.77
C ASP A 297 2.27 17.65 -14.86
N ILE A 298 3.34 16.85 -14.85
CA ILE A 298 3.47 15.71 -13.93
C ILE A 298 3.41 16.17 -12.47
N GLU A 299 4.17 17.22 -12.12
CA GLU A 299 4.23 17.76 -10.75
C GLU A 299 2.86 18.26 -10.24
N ASN A 300 2.00 18.72 -11.16
CA ASN A 300 0.64 19.16 -10.88
C ASN A 300 -0.42 18.07 -11.04
N SER A 301 -0.01 16.85 -11.43
CA SER A 301 -0.93 15.73 -11.57
C SER A 301 -1.20 15.03 -10.24
N SER A 302 -2.32 14.32 -10.19
CA SER A 302 -2.65 13.37 -9.11
C SER A 302 -1.64 12.22 -9.01
N HIS A 303 -0.90 11.93 -10.09
CA HIS A 303 0.07 10.84 -10.18
C HIS A 303 1.52 11.30 -9.98
N LYS A 304 1.77 12.53 -9.50
CA LYS A 304 3.11 13.11 -9.27
C LYS A 304 4.06 12.29 -8.38
N THR A 305 3.54 11.26 -7.71
CA THR A 305 4.27 10.40 -6.79
C THR A 305 4.57 9.02 -7.39
N ILE A 306 4.08 8.74 -8.60
CA ILE A 306 4.14 7.44 -9.26
C ILE A 306 5.25 7.50 -10.32
N PRO A 307 6.27 6.63 -10.24
CA PRO A 307 7.32 6.55 -11.25
C PRO A 307 6.77 6.22 -12.64
N CYS A 308 7.40 6.75 -13.71
CA CYS A 308 6.93 6.58 -15.09
C CYS A 308 6.73 5.10 -15.47
N VAL A 309 7.67 4.25 -15.04
CA VAL A 309 7.71 2.81 -15.32
C VAL A 309 6.56 2.02 -14.69
N LYS A 310 5.82 2.61 -13.73
CA LYS A 310 4.64 1.97 -13.14
C LYS A 310 3.38 2.15 -14.00
N CYS A 311 3.31 3.20 -14.80
CA CYS A 311 2.24 3.37 -15.79
C CYS A 311 2.65 2.81 -17.16
N HIS A 312 3.92 3.01 -17.54
CA HIS A 312 4.54 2.41 -18.72
C HIS A 312 5.17 1.07 -18.33
N SER A 313 4.34 0.10 -17.94
CA SER A 313 4.78 -1.23 -17.49
C SER A 313 5.40 -2.09 -18.60
N ASP A 314 5.17 -1.71 -19.86
CA ASP A 314 5.58 -2.50 -21.03
C ASP A 314 7.01 -2.16 -21.48
N ILE A 315 7.73 -1.32 -20.74
CA ILE A 315 9.14 -1.01 -21.05
C ILE A 315 10.04 -2.23 -20.83
N ASP A 316 11.10 -2.33 -21.63
CA ASP A 316 12.11 -3.38 -21.48
C ASP A 316 13.49 -2.76 -21.23
N PRO A 317 14.02 -2.79 -19.99
CA PRO A 317 15.31 -2.21 -19.66
C PRO A 317 16.51 -2.89 -20.36
N GLN A 318 16.32 -4.05 -20.99
CA GLN A 318 17.37 -4.74 -21.74
C GLN A 318 17.52 -4.21 -23.18
N LEU A 319 16.54 -3.45 -23.68
CA LEU A 319 16.61 -2.87 -25.02
C LEU A 319 17.45 -1.60 -25.03
N ALA A 320 18.13 -1.35 -26.17
CA ALA A 320 18.89 -0.11 -26.39
C ALA A 320 18.01 1.14 -26.26
N ARG A 321 16.72 1.02 -26.62
CA ARG A 321 15.67 1.99 -26.31
C ARG A 321 14.64 1.31 -25.41
N PRO A 322 14.72 1.47 -24.08
CA PRO A 322 13.83 0.77 -23.15
C PRO A 322 12.33 1.04 -23.36
N CYS A 323 12.01 2.19 -23.94
CA CYS A 323 10.64 2.60 -24.25
C CYS A 323 10.14 2.15 -25.63
N GLU A 324 10.91 1.40 -26.41
CA GLU A 324 10.48 0.86 -27.71
C GLU A 324 9.16 0.07 -27.67
N PRO A 325 8.97 -0.89 -26.74
CA PRO A 325 7.71 -1.60 -26.59
C PRO A 325 6.61 -0.79 -25.90
N ALA A 326 6.90 0.44 -25.43
CA ALA A 326 5.96 1.19 -24.62
C ALA A 326 4.70 1.55 -25.40
N GLY A 327 3.61 0.86 -25.07
CA GLY A 327 2.29 1.07 -25.62
C GLY A 327 1.51 2.16 -24.89
N ARG A 328 0.19 2.14 -25.11
CA ARG A 328 -0.72 2.98 -24.35
C ARG A 328 -0.81 2.46 -22.91
N VAL A 329 -0.72 3.37 -21.94
CA VAL A 329 -0.82 3.04 -20.51
C VAL A 329 -2.17 2.37 -20.20
N ASP A 330 -2.14 1.28 -19.44
CA ASP A 330 -3.33 0.59 -18.96
C ASP A 330 -3.68 1.06 -17.55
N CYS A 331 -4.72 1.89 -17.44
CA CYS A 331 -5.19 2.40 -16.16
C CYS A 331 -5.84 1.29 -15.30
N SER A 332 -6.27 0.16 -15.89
CA SER A 332 -7.03 -0.88 -15.19
C SER A 332 -6.21 -1.68 -14.17
N ASN A 333 -4.88 -1.68 -14.30
CA ASN A 333 -3.96 -2.27 -13.32
C ASN A 333 -4.06 -1.57 -11.95
N CYS A 334 -4.33 -0.26 -11.97
CA CYS A 334 -4.40 0.60 -10.78
C CYS A 334 -5.73 1.30 -10.55
N HIS A 335 -6.70 1.23 -11.45
CA HIS A 335 -8.06 1.71 -11.23
C HIS A 335 -9.07 0.63 -11.60
N ALA A 336 -8.90 -0.56 -11.00
CA ALA A 336 -9.59 -1.80 -11.31
C ALA A 336 -11.12 -1.67 -11.30
N LYS A 337 -11.69 -1.13 -10.21
CA LYS A 337 -13.15 -0.96 -10.08
C LYS A 337 -13.70 0.01 -11.12
N MET A 338 -13.03 1.14 -11.33
CA MET A 338 -13.46 2.15 -12.29
C MET A 338 -13.33 1.65 -13.73
N ALA A 339 -12.27 0.90 -14.03
CA ALA A 339 -12.08 0.26 -15.32
C ALA A 339 -13.18 -0.78 -15.59
N GLU A 340 -13.53 -1.60 -14.60
CA GLU A 340 -14.61 -2.57 -14.71
C GLU A 340 -15.96 -1.91 -15.01
N GLU A 341 -16.33 -0.89 -14.23
CA GLU A 341 -17.54 -0.10 -14.49
C GLU A 341 -17.50 0.54 -15.90
N TYR A 342 -16.37 1.14 -16.26
CA TYR A 342 -16.18 1.74 -17.58
C TYR A 342 -16.37 0.72 -18.71
N PHE A 343 -15.73 -0.45 -18.67
CA PHE A 343 -15.82 -1.44 -19.73
C PHE A 343 -17.22 -2.08 -19.86
N GLN A 344 -18.00 -2.08 -18.78
CA GLN A 344 -19.40 -2.47 -18.81
C GLN A 344 -20.34 -1.37 -19.33
N SER A 345 -19.91 -0.10 -19.33
CA SER A 345 -20.68 1.04 -19.82
C SER A 345 -20.80 1.06 -21.35
N GLY A 346 -21.72 1.89 -21.87
CA GLY A 346 -21.85 2.10 -23.31
C GLY A 346 -20.58 2.65 -23.97
N HIS A 347 -19.84 3.54 -23.27
CA HIS A 347 -18.56 4.06 -23.76
C HIS A 347 -17.49 2.98 -23.82
N GLY A 348 -17.36 2.17 -22.78
CA GLY A 348 -16.34 1.13 -22.73
C GLY A 348 -16.60 -0.01 -23.71
N GLN A 349 -17.86 -0.42 -23.89
CA GLN A 349 -18.23 -1.38 -24.92
C GLN A 349 -17.92 -0.85 -26.32
N ALA A 350 -18.32 0.39 -26.63
CA ALA A 350 -18.02 1.00 -27.93
C ALA A 350 -16.52 1.16 -28.18
N TYR A 351 -15.74 1.50 -27.14
CA TYR A 351 -14.29 1.58 -27.21
C TYR A 351 -13.65 0.20 -27.45
N PHE A 352 -14.11 -0.83 -26.74
CA PHE A 352 -13.62 -2.20 -26.91
C PHE A 352 -13.90 -2.74 -28.32
N GLU A 353 -15.08 -2.43 -28.86
CA GLU A 353 -15.47 -2.78 -30.23
C GLU A 353 -14.81 -1.89 -31.30
N LYS A 354 -14.04 -0.86 -30.90
CA LYS A 354 -13.41 0.13 -31.78
C LYS A 354 -14.41 0.83 -32.71
N LYS A 355 -15.58 1.19 -32.17
CA LYS A 355 -16.64 1.87 -32.92
C LYS A 355 -16.80 3.33 -32.48
N TYR A 356 -17.25 4.16 -33.42
CA TYR A 356 -17.78 5.52 -33.17
C TYR A 356 -16.82 6.49 -32.46
N ASP A 357 -15.51 6.30 -32.60
CA ASP A 357 -14.48 7.10 -31.91
C ASP A 357 -14.74 7.24 -30.39
N ALA A 358 -15.19 6.14 -29.76
CA ALA A 358 -15.59 6.14 -28.36
C ALA A 358 -14.46 6.61 -27.41
N PRO A 359 -14.80 7.39 -26.36
CA PRO A 359 -13.82 7.97 -25.44
C PRO A 359 -13.16 6.89 -24.59
N TYR A 360 -11.89 7.06 -24.23
CA TYR A 360 -11.20 6.27 -23.19
C TYR A 360 -10.94 7.11 -21.94
N CYS A 361 -10.33 6.54 -20.90
CA CYS A 361 -9.97 7.22 -19.66
C CYS A 361 -9.31 8.59 -19.90
N THR A 362 -8.33 8.66 -20.81
CA THR A 362 -7.59 9.89 -21.12
C THR A 362 -8.39 10.92 -21.92
N THR A 363 -9.52 10.53 -22.51
CA THR A 363 -10.41 11.46 -23.21
C THR A 363 -11.16 12.34 -22.21
N CYS A 364 -11.52 11.79 -21.04
CA CYS A 364 -12.25 12.52 -20.00
C CYS A 364 -11.32 13.14 -18.94
N HIS A 365 -10.24 12.45 -18.56
CA HIS A 365 -9.33 12.91 -17.50
C HIS A 365 -8.13 13.72 -17.99
N GLY A 366 -7.96 13.86 -19.31
CA GLY A 366 -6.78 14.47 -19.94
C GLY A 366 -5.71 13.44 -20.30
N ASN A 367 -4.61 13.89 -20.90
CA ASN A 367 -3.48 13.00 -21.15
C ASN A 367 -2.98 12.44 -19.79
N GLY A 368 -2.53 11.19 -19.74
CA GLY A 368 -2.25 10.50 -18.47
C GLY A 368 -1.30 11.25 -17.50
N HIS A 369 -0.50 12.19 -18.03
CA HIS A 369 0.46 13.01 -17.28
C HIS A 369 -0.13 14.30 -16.70
N VAL A 370 -1.32 14.73 -17.12
CA VAL A 370 -2.02 15.93 -16.60
C VAL A 370 -3.25 15.59 -15.73
N THR A 371 -3.48 14.31 -15.46
CA THR A 371 -4.66 13.85 -14.70
C THR A 371 -4.74 14.57 -13.34
N LYS A 372 -5.82 15.31 -13.09
CA LYS A 372 -6.06 16.08 -11.86
C LYS A 372 -7.19 15.48 -11.02
N SER A 373 -7.27 15.90 -9.76
CA SER A 373 -8.35 15.52 -8.86
C SER A 373 -9.68 16.12 -9.34
N ARG A 374 -10.79 15.40 -9.17
CA ARG A 374 -12.15 15.95 -9.40
C ARG A 374 -12.53 17.11 -8.47
N LEU A 375 -11.72 17.36 -7.45
CA LEU A 375 -11.88 18.47 -6.50
C LEU A 375 -11.09 19.72 -6.92
N ASP A 376 -10.19 19.60 -7.90
CA ASP A 376 -9.44 20.70 -8.48
C ASP A 376 -10.32 21.40 -9.53
N GLU A 377 -10.55 22.71 -9.37
CA GLU A 377 -11.39 23.51 -10.26
C GLU A 377 -10.90 23.58 -11.70
N THR A 378 -9.61 23.32 -11.93
CA THR A 378 -8.99 23.30 -13.25
C THR A 378 -9.04 21.92 -13.92
N SER A 379 -9.61 20.92 -13.24
CA SER A 379 -9.78 19.58 -13.78
C SER A 379 -10.95 19.53 -14.78
N PRO A 380 -10.82 18.82 -15.92
CA PRO A 380 -11.94 18.56 -16.82
C PRO A 380 -13.10 17.82 -16.13
N THR A 381 -12.79 17.06 -15.08
CA THR A 381 -13.78 16.30 -14.28
C THR A 381 -14.24 17.06 -13.03
N TYR A 382 -13.91 18.34 -12.91
CA TYR A 382 -14.50 19.20 -11.90
C TYR A 382 -15.99 19.39 -12.14
N ARG A 383 -16.77 19.52 -11.06
CA ARG A 383 -18.23 19.45 -11.11
C ARG A 383 -18.86 20.45 -12.09
N SER A 384 -18.38 21.69 -12.14
CA SER A 384 -18.88 22.70 -13.07
C SER A 384 -18.38 22.54 -14.52
N ALA A 385 -17.30 21.78 -14.74
CA ALA A 385 -16.73 21.53 -16.06
C ALA A 385 -17.36 20.33 -16.78
N ILE A 386 -17.94 19.38 -16.03
CA ILE A 386 -18.53 18.15 -16.55
C ILE A 386 -19.56 18.37 -17.68
N PRO A 387 -20.53 19.32 -17.57
CA PRO A 387 -21.48 19.54 -18.65
C PRO A 387 -20.81 19.88 -19.98
N THR A 388 -19.78 20.72 -19.96
CA THR A 388 -18.97 21.06 -21.15
C THR A 388 -18.23 19.84 -21.66
N LEU A 389 -17.58 19.07 -20.77
CA LEU A 389 -16.86 17.85 -21.12
C LEU A 389 -17.74 16.84 -21.86
N CYS A 390 -18.98 16.61 -21.40
CA CYS A 390 -19.93 15.74 -22.08
C CYS A 390 -20.42 16.37 -23.40
N GLY A 391 -20.71 17.66 -23.38
CA GLY A 391 -21.21 18.42 -24.53
C GLY A 391 -20.25 18.50 -25.71
N ASP A 392 -18.94 18.35 -25.48
CA ASP A 392 -17.94 18.35 -26.55
C ASP A 392 -18.13 17.20 -27.55
N CYS A 393 -18.67 16.07 -27.09
CA CYS A 393 -19.02 14.92 -27.95
C CYS A 393 -20.52 14.82 -28.21
N HIS A 394 -21.36 15.10 -27.21
CA HIS A 394 -22.82 15.03 -27.28
C HIS A 394 -23.43 16.37 -27.74
N LYS A 395 -23.02 16.77 -28.95
CA LYS A 395 -23.56 17.92 -29.68
C LYS A 395 -23.84 17.53 -31.12
N GLN A 396 -24.63 18.34 -31.82
CA GLN A 396 -24.82 18.23 -33.25
C GLN A 396 -23.48 18.37 -33.98
N GLY A 397 -23.22 17.46 -34.93
CA GLY A 397 -21.93 17.30 -35.59
C GLY A 397 -20.82 16.73 -34.69
N GLY A 398 -21.13 16.34 -33.46
CA GLY A 398 -20.20 15.76 -32.50
C GLY A 398 -20.00 14.25 -32.70
N LYS A 399 -18.98 13.69 -32.04
CA LYS A 399 -18.64 12.26 -32.17
C LYS A 399 -19.78 11.33 -31.78
N ALA A 400 -20.60 11.72 -30.79
CA ALA A 400 -21.69 10.89 -30.31
C ALA A 400 -22.85 10.76 -31.31
N GLU A 401 -22.99 11.68 -32.27
CA GLU A 401 -24.04 11.62 -33.31
C GLU A 401 -23.90 10.38 -34.21
N GLN A 402 -22.70 9.81 -34.31
CA GLN A 402 -22.44 8.58 -35.06
C GLN A 402 -23.09 7.34 -34.42
N VAL A 403 -23.53 7.41 -33.16
CA VAL A 403 -24.10 6.29 -32.43
C VAL A 403 -25.58 6.13 -32.77
N PRO A 404 -25.99 5.01 -33.40
CA PRO A 404 -27.39 4.80 -33.77
C PRO A 404 -28.30 4.72 -32.53
N GLY A 405 -29.42 5.45 -32.56
CA GLY A 405 -30.41 5.42 -31.50
C GLY A 405 -30.06 6.26 -30.26
N LEU A 406 -29.10 7.18 -30.37
CA LEU A 406 -28.88 8.21 -29.35
C LEU A 406 -30.12 9.13 -29.29
N ALA A 407 -30.76 9.22 -28.13
CA ALA A 407 -32.05 9.92 -28.00
C ALA A 407 -31.90 11.45 -27.97
N GLU A 408 -30.75 11.96 -27.53
CA GLU A 408 -30.46 13.38 -27.38
C GLU A 408 -29.16 13.75 -28.10
N VAL A 409 -29.22 14.77 -28.98
CA VAL A 409 -28.07 15.19 -29.82
C VAL A 409 -27.36 16.41 -29.24
N ASN A 410 -28.08 17.40 -28.69
CA ASN A 410 -27.52 18.65 -28.14
C ASN A 410 -27.67 18.71 -26.62
N VAL A 411 -27.08 17.76 -25.91
CA VAL A 411 -27.38 17.54 -24.47
C VAL A 411 -27.00 18.70 -23.59
N LEU A 412 -25.89 19.40 -23.89
CA LEU A 412 -25.43 20.55 -23.10
C LEU A 412 -26.42 21.71 -23.23
N PHE A 413 -26.84 22.02 -24.46
CA PHE A 413 -27.83 23.07 -24.69
C PHE A 413 -29.14 22.76 -23.97
N ASP A 414 -29.64 21.53 -24.10
CA ASP A 414 -30.89 21.11 -23.48
C ASP A 414 -30.77 21.16 -21.94
N TYR A 415 -29.67 20.65 -21.38
CA TYR A 415 -29.38 20.70 -19.94
C TYR A 415 -29.28 22.13 -19.41
N SER A 416 -28.56 23.02 -20.10
CA SER A 416 -28.39 24.42 -19.69
C SER A 416 -29.73 25.17 -19.60
N SER A 417 -30.75 24.74 -20.33
CA SER A 417 -32.10 25.32 -20.25
C SER A 417 -32.91 24.84 -19.03
N SER A 418 -32.51 23.73 -18.40
CA SER A 418 -33.18 23.13 -17.25
C SER A 418 -32.96 23.93 -15.96
N VAL A 419 -33.77 23.68 -14.92
CA VAL A 419 -33.59 24.31 -13.60
C VAL A 419 -32.24 24.00 -12.96
N HIS A 420 -31.71 22.79 -13.20
CA HIS A 420 -30.38 22.41 -12.71
C HIS A 420 -29.27 23.12 -13.49
N GLY A 421 -29.38 23.17 -14.82
CA GLY A 421 -28.41 23.87 -15.67
C GLY A 421 -28.36 25.37 -15.39
N LYS A 422 -29.52 26.02 -15.24
CA LYS A 422 -29.59 27.44 -14.81
C LYS A 422 -29.01 27.64 -13.42
N GLY A 423 -29.29 26.74 -12.48
CA GLY A 423 -28.69 26.77 -11.15
C GLY A 423 -27.16 26.69 -11.19
N LEU A 424 -26.60 25.88 -12.08
CA LEU A 424 -25.15 25.76 -12.25
C LEU A 424 -24.55 26.99 -12.94
N VAL A 425 -25.10 27.37 -14.10
CA VAL A 425 -24.50 28.35 -15.02
C VAL A 425 -24.82 29.78 -14.60
N GLU A 426 -26.08 30.08 -14.24
CA GLU A 426 -26.50 31.44 -13.92
C GLU A 426 -26.25 31.79 -12.44
N LYS A 427 -26.35 30.80 -11.54
CA LYS A 427 -26.24 31.01 -10.09
C LYS A 427 -24.96 30.46 -9.46
N GLY A 428 -24.11 29.76 -10.22
CA GLY A 428 -22.85 29.20 -9.71
C GLY A 428 -23.03 28.10 -8.65
N LEU A 429 -24.20 27.49 -8.54
CA LEU A 429 -24.51 26.54 -7.49
C LEU A 429 -23.93 25.16 -7.82
N LEU A 430 -22.79 24.82 -7.23
CA LEU A 430 -22.19 23.49 -7.38
C LEU A 430 -23.09 22.33 -6.89
N PRO A 431 -23.92 22.46 -5.83
CA PRO A 431 -24.75 21.34 -5.35
C PRO A 431 -25.88 20.90 -6.29
N VAL A 432 -26.13 21.60 -7.40
CA VAL A 432 -27.17 21.23 -8.37
C VAL A 432 -26.79 19.95 -9.11
N ALA A 433 -27.80 19.22 -9.61
CA ALA A 433 -27.56 17.99 -10.35
C ALA A 433 -26.88 18.27 -11.71
N ILE A 434 -25.86 17.50 -12.03
CA ILE A 434 -25.13 17.50 -13.31
C ILE A 434 -25.26 16.14 -14.01
N CYS A 435 -24.70 16.00 -15.21
CA CYS A 435 -24.80 14.81 -16.05
C CYS A 435 -24.53 13.50 -15.28
N THR A 436 -23.45 13.48 -14.47
CA THR A 436 -23.02 12.28 -13.74
C THR A 436 -23.90 11.91 -12.54
N ASP A 437 -24.71 12.85 -12.02
CA ASP A 437 -25.62 12.55 -10.91
C ASP A 437 -26.84 11.74 -11.38
N CYS A 438 -27.14 11.79 -12.67
CA CYS A 438 -28.19 10.99 -13.31
C CYS A 438 -27.63 9.80 -14.09
N HIS A 439 -26.52 9.96 -14.81
CA HIS A 439 -25.99 8.94 -15.74
C HIS A 439 -24.85 8.09 -15.19
N SER A 440 -24.37 8.34 -13.96
CA SER A 440 -23.06 7.87 -13.47
C SER A 440 -21.88 8.50 -14.24
N SER A 441 -20.66 8.34 -13.71
CA SER A 441 -19.42 8.86 -14.31
C SER A 441 -18.68 7.81 -15.12
N HIS A 442 -18.50 6.61 -14.57
CA HIS A 442 -17.84 5.48 -15.23
C HIS A 442 -18.82 4.39 -15.65
N TYR A 443 -20.05 4.36 -15.12
CA TYR A 443 -21.06 3.33 -15.40
C TYR A 443 -22.23 3.84 -16.26
N VAL A 444 -21.90 4.56 -17.34
CA VAL A 444 -22.89 5.20 -18.21
C VAL A 444 -23.62 4.16 -19.08
N LEU A 445 -24.80 3.75 -18.63
CA LEU A 445 -25.64 2.74 -19.28
C LEU A 445 -26.82 3.36 -20.03
N LYS A 446 -27.27 2.68 -21.09
CA LYS A 446 -28.49 3.08 -21.84
C LYS A 446 -29.70 3.07 -20.91
N HIS A 447 -30.64 3.99 -21.11
CA HIS A 447 -31.89 4.08 -20.34
C HIS A 447 -32.76 2.81 -20.37
N THR A 448 -32.57 1.91 -21.33
CA THR A 448 -33.26 0.62 -21.40
C THR A 448 -32.61 -0.46 -20.53
N ASP A 449 -31.36 -0.28 -20.09
CA ASP A 449 -30.68 -1.22 -19.19
C ASP A 449 -31.27 -1.06 -17.78
N GLU A 450 -31.69 -2.17 -17.16
CA GLU A 450 -32.31 -2.14 -15.83
C GLU A 450 -31.38 -1.66 -14.72
N ARG A 451 -30.06 -1.72 -14.94
CA ARG A 451 -29.04 -1.20 -14.00
C ARG A 451 -28.80 0.29 -14.17
N SER A 452 -29.31 0.91 -15.24
CA SER A 452 -29.11 2.33 -15.49
C SER A 452 -29.88 3.20 -14.50
N MET A 453 -29.23 4.21 -13.94
CA MET A 453 -29.87 5.20 -13.05
C MET A 453 -30.96 6.02 -13.76
N VAL A 454 -30.91 6.11 -15.09
CA VAL A 454 -31.95 6.75 -15.92
C VAL A 454 -32.93 5.75 -16.52
N ASN A 455 -32.93 4.49 -16.07
CA ASN A 455 -33.99 3.56 -16.41
C ASN A 455 -35.33 4.06 -15.82
N PRO A 456 -36.46 3.99 -16.56
CA PRO A 456 -37.76 4.39 -16.04
C PRO A 456 -38.12 3.83 -14.66
N LYS A 457 -37.71 2.60 -14.35
CA LYS A 457 -37.90 1.96 -13.04
C LYS A 457 -37.06 2.61 -11.92
N ASN A 458 -35.90 3.18 -12.26
CA ASN A 458 -34.92 3.72 -11.32
C ASN A 458 -35.01 5.24 -11.16
N ILE A 459 -35.62 5.98 -12.10
CA ILE A 459 -35.74 7.45 -12.08
C ILE A 459 -36.23 7.99 -10.72
N PRO A 460 -37.31 7.46 -10.11
CA PRO A 460 -37.76 7.95 -8.80
C PRO A 460 -36.68 7.86 -7.72
N ALA A 461 -35.95 6.74 -7.68
CA ALA A 461 -34.87 6.53 -6.72
C ALA A 461 -33.66 7.45 -7.00
N THR A 462 -33.33 7.67 -8.27
CA THR A 462 -32.27 8.61 -8.69
C THR A 462 -32.57 10.03 -8.22
N CYS A 463 -33.79 10.51 -8.41
CA CYS A 463 -34.22 11.83 -7.93
C CYS A 463 -34.24 11.91 -6.40
N ALA A 464 -34.59 10.80 -5.72
CA ALA A 464 -34.66 10.73 -4.26
C ALA A 464 -33.31 10.97 -3.57
N ASN A 465 -32.18 10.90 -4.28
CA ASN A 465 -30.87 11.25 -3.72
C ASN A 465 -30.83 12.69 -3.18
N CYS A 466 -31.56 13.61 -3.84
CA CYS A 466 -31.67 15.01 -3.41
C CYS A 466 -33.12 15.39 -3.02
N HIS A 467 -34.12 14.86 -3.74
CA HIS A 467 -35.52 15.20 -3.57
C HIS A 467 -36.28 14.18 -2.69
N ARG A 468 -35.72 13.84 -1.52
CA ARG A 468 -36.32 12.85 -0.59
C ARG A 468 -37.75 13.18 -0.17
N GLY A 469 -38.05 14.46 0.03
CA GLY A 469 -39.41 14.92 0.35
C GLY A 469 -40.39 14.58 -0.77
N ILE A 470 -40.08 14.99 -1.99
CA ILE A 470 -40.90 14.74 -3.19
C ILE A 470 -41.05 13.23 -3.42
N TYR A 471 -39.98 12.45 -3.24
CA TYR A 471 -40.04 11.00 -3.39
C TYR A 471 -41.06 10.34 -2.45
N LYS A 472 -41.10 10.78 -1.17
CA LYS A 472 -42.08 10.26 -0.19
C LYS A 472 -43.52 10.51 -0.60
N ASP A 473 -43.79 11.60 -1.31
CA ASP A 473 -45.12 11.92 -1.82
C ASP A 473 -45.39 11.17 -3.14
N PHE A 474 -44.39 11.05 -4.01
CA PHE A 474 -44.48 10.31 -5.27
C PHE A 474 -44.86 8.84 -5.05
N ILE A 475 -44.23 8.14 -4.11
CA ILE A 475 -44.53 6.72 -3.82
C ILE A 475 -45.92 6.49 -3.20
N LYS A 476 -46.58 7.55 -2.73
CA LYS A 476 -47.97 7.53 -2.26
C LYS A 476 -48.97 7.93 -3.34
N SER A 477 -48.48 8.39 -4.49
CA SER A 477 -49.31 8.88 -5.59
C SER A 477 -49.75 7.74 -6.52
N VAL A 478 -50.72 8.04 -7.38
CA VAL A 478 -51.18 7.13 -8.44
C VAL A 478 -50.12 6.84 -9.51
N HIS A 479 -49.00 7.57 -9.53
CA HIS A 479 -47.92 7.39 -10.50
C HIS A 479 -46.89 6.33 -10.07
N PHE A 480 -47.04 5.71 -8.89
CA PHE A 480 -46.14 4.68 -8.37
C PHE A 480 -46.86 3.35 -8.17
N SER A 481 -46.30 2.27 -8.72
CA SER A 481 -46.73 0.88 -8.46
C SER A 481 -45.64 0.14 -7.70
N ALA A 482 -45.98 -0.34 -6.49
CA ALA A 482 -45.07 -1.10 -5.64
C ALA A 482 -44.78 -2.51 -6.18
N THR A 483 -45.68 -3.08 -6.97
CA THR A 483 -45.53 -4.42 -7.58
C THR A 483 -44.84 -4.35 -8.94
N GLY A 484 -44.69 -3.16 -9.52
CA GLY A 484 -44.18 -2.98 -10.90
C GLY A 484 -45.18 -3.41 -11.98
N GLU A 485 -46.34 -3.93 -11.58
CA GLU A 485 -47.43 -4.33 -12.46
C GLU A 485 -48.40 -3.16 -12.62
N SER A 486 -48.60 -2.76 -13.87
CA SER A 486 -49.58 -1.78 -14.30
C SER A 486 -49.90 -2.10 -15.76
N GLU A 487 -51.18 -2.19 -16.12
CA GLU A 487 -51.58 -2.38 -17.53
C GLU A 487 -51.23 -1.16 -18.39
N GLU A 488 -51.08 0.02 -17.76
CA GLU A 488 -50.69 1.27 -18.42
C GLU A 488 -49.29 1.73 -18.01
N LYS A 489 -48.57 2.39 -18.94
CA LYS A 489 -47.26 2.99 -18.65
C LYS A 489 -47.42 4.19 -17.73
N LEU A 490 -47.01 4.05 -16.47
CA LEU A 490 -47.06 5.13 -15.48
C LEU A 490 -46.02 6.22 -15.80
N PRO A 491 -46.36 7.51 -15.62
CA PRO A 491 -45.43 8.61 -15.80
C PRO A 491 -44.39 8.65 -14.67
N THR A 492 -43.16 8.97 -15.06
CA THR A 492 -42.01 9.18 -14.19
C THR A 492 -41.79 10.68 -13.94
N CYS A 493 -40.84 11.02 -13.06
CA CYS A 493 -40.44 12.40 -12.82
C CYS A 493 -40.01 13.11 -14.13
N MET A 494 -39.36 12.39 -15.05
CA MET A 494 -38.83 12.96 -16.30
C MET A 494 -39.91 13.23 -17.35
N ASP A 495 -41.08 12.60 -17.28
CA ASP A 495 -42.19 12.87 -18.20
C ASP A 495 -42.74 14.30 -18.02
N CYS A 496 -42.58 14.87 -16.82
CA CYS A 496 -42.94 16.26 -16.50
C CYS A 496 -41.72 17.18 -16.31
N HIS A 497 -40.59 16.65 -15.81
CA HIS A 497 -39.38 17.40 -15.47
C HIS A 497 -38.17 16.92 -16.28
N SER A 498 -38.23 17.02 -17.61
CA SER A 498 -37.10 16.65 -18.47
C SER A 498 -35.97 17.68 -18.38
N ALA A 499 -34.75 17.19 -18.15
CA ALA A 499 -33.51 17.95 -18.30
C ALA A 499 -33.02 18.00 -19.76
N HIS A 500 -33.63 17.20 -20.64
CA HIS A 500 -33.33 17.14 -22.07
C HIS A 500 -34.60 17.40 -22.90
N PRO A 501 -35.17 18.62 -22.87
CA PRO A 501 -36.29 18.94 -23.75
C PRO A 501 -35.85 18.80 -25.20
N LYS A 502 -36.49 17.90 -25.97
CA LYS A 502 -36.12 17.56 -27.35
C LYS A 502 -35.90 18.82 -28.20
N SER A 503 -34.64 19.21 -28.41
CA SER A 503 -34.27 20.00 -29.58
C SER A 503 -34.65 19.15 -30.80
N ARG A 504 -35.59 19.68 -31.60
CA ARG A 504 -36.40 18.94 -32.59
C ARG A 504 -35.57 17.96 -33.44
N SER A 505 -35.80 16.66 -33.28
CA SER A 505 -35.47 15.69 -34.32
C SER A 505 -36.46 15.88 -35.47
N ASN A 506 -35.96 15.95 -36.70
CA ASN A 506 -36.75 16.02 -37.95
C ASN A 506 -37.47 14.68 -38.25
N ALA A 507 -38.27 14.18 -37.32
CA ALA A 507 -39.17 13.06 -37.54
C ALA A 507 -40.61 13.58 -37.49
N ALA A 508 -41.37 13.33 -38.56
CA ALA A 508 -42.75 13.75 -38.72
C ALA A 508 -43.62 13.42 -37.48
N PRO A 509 -44.58 14.28 -37.11
CA PRO A 509 -45.38 14.09 -35.92
C PRO A 509 -46.22 12.81 -36.06
N ALA A 510 -45.93 11.82 -35.23
CA ALA A 510 -46.87 10.74 -34.98
C ALA A 510 -48.14 11.37 -34.41
N THR A 511 -49.27 11.16 -35.11
CA THR A 511 -50.60 11.63 -34.74
C THR A 511 -50.94 11.16 -33.32
N ARG A 512 -50.81 12.05 -32.33
CA ARG A 512 -51.41 11.83 -31.01
C ARG A 512 -52.92 11.99 -31.14
N SER A 513 -53.65 10.91 -30.96
CA SER A 513 -55.06 10.96 -30.59
C SER A 513 -55.18 11.77 -29.30
N SER A 514 -56.00 12.82 -29.35
CA SER A 514 -56.33 13.71 -28.24
C SER A 514 -56.76 12.91 -27.00
N PRO A 515 -56.14 13.10 -25.81
CA PRO A 515 -56.72 12.60 -24.57
C PRO A 515 -57.99 13.41 -24.28
N LYS A 516 -59.05 12.73 -23.82
CA LYS A 516 -60.25 13.38 -23.29
C LYS A 516 -59.85 14.39 -22.20
N PRO A 517 -60.56 15.53 -22.09
CA PRO A 517 -60.23 16.56 -21.11
C PRO A 517 -60.46 16.02 -19.70
N ILE A 518 -59.37 15.88 -18.93
CA ILE A 518 -59.43 15.75 -17.48
C ILE A 518 -59.85 17.11 -16.94
N SER A 519 -60.90 17.15 -16.13
CA SER A 519 -61.60 18.34 -15.61
C SER A 519 -60.82 19.16 -14.58
N THR A 520 -59.50 19.06 -14.54
CA THR A 520 -58.64 19.92 -13.73
C THR A 520 -57.35 20.21 -14.51
N PRO A 521 -57.06 21.49 -14.83
CA PRO A 521 -55.74 21.84 -15.33
C PRO A 521 -54.74 21.52 -14.22
N CYS A 522 -53.68 20.77 -14.53
CA CYS A 522 -52.46 20.77 -13.74
C CYS A 522 -51.88 22.18 -13.81
N THR A 523 -52.41 23.07 -12.96
CA THR A 523 -51.76 24.33 -12.64
C THR A 523 -50.50 23.95 -11.89
N ALA A 524 -49.36 23.99 -12.59
CA ALA A 524 -48.07 24.06 -11.95
C ALA A 524 -48.13 25.29 -11.03
N ARG A 525 -48.36 25.07 -9.73
CA ARG A 525 -48.08 26.11 -8.75
C ARG A 525 -46.59 26.45 -8.93
N PRO A 526 -46.22 27.71 -9.19
CA PRO A 526 -44.83 28.10 -9.16
C PRO A 526 -44.35 27.78 -7.75
N ILE A 527 -43.47 26.79 -7.62
CA ILE A 527 -42.70 26.60 -6.41
C ILE A 527 -41.78 27.82 -6.38
N ALA A 528 -42.18 28.84 -5.63
CA ALA A 528 -41.28 29.91 -5.26
C ALA A 528 -40.17 29.28 -4.43
N TRP A 529 -39.01 29.07 -5.06
CA TRP A 529 -37.78 28.83 -4.34
C TRP A 529 -37.46 30.14 -3.62
N ALA A 530 -37.86 30.25 -2.35
CA ALA A 530 -37.28 31.23 -1.46
C ALA A 530 -35.78 30.92 -1.38
N ILE A 531 -34.98 31.89 -1.84
CA ILE A 531 -33.52 31.88 -1.80
C ILE A 531 -33.06 31.95 -0.35
#